data_AF-E6UB42-F1
#
_entry.id   AF-E6UB42-F1
#
_cell.length_a   1.000
_cell.length_b   1.000
_cell.length_c   1.000
_cell.angle_alpha   90.00
_cell.angle_beta   90.00
_cell.angle_gamma   90.00
#
_symmetry.space_group_name_H-M   'P 1'
#
loop_
_entity.id
_entity.type
_entity.pdbx_description
1 polymer ?
#
loop_
_entity_poly.entity_id
_entity_poly.type
_entity_poly.pdbx_seq_one_letter_code
_entity_poly.pdbx_strand_id
1 'polypeptide(L)'
;MEKAVKLLHRTLITLCIFILGGSLIYYLTKWGSLPDEPGIHFGSDQEFDVYASKVYGFYPHLMSGITIGIAAFSGWLIGRKNTGLNISEKGERLFKAEIMLTIDVIALLVTLTFLEWTMAVSHQRALGNIALVLISAAFIAGAVGIIAEIVTAVKFRKKNEPAKGTGTFHRSCRIAAWLITGFSVILLIFIWERLPNDDVTDQYHGLAYFANFDAYLAKWLLLVPSAVVIAILAVLEVISVRAMKKDSKALVRFTDRLKLINGLFFFWWDLMLMSEAEIGAVSVCIYAGLTILYAALYIFHKKEYNHTGA
;
A
#
# COMPACT_ATOMS: atom_id res chain seq x y z
N MET A 1 -24.61 2.98 6.66
CA MET A 1 -24.06 3.43 5.37
C MET A 1 -25.21 3.54 4.39
N GLU A 2 -25.27 4.66 3.68
CA GLU A 2 -26.38 4.99 2.78
C GLU A 2 -26.49 3.99 1.63
N LYS A 3 -27.72 3.75 1.16
CA LYS A 3 -27.99 2.80 0.07
C LYS A 3 -27.27 3.21 -1.23
N ALA A 4 -27.17 4.52 -1.48
CA ALA A 4 -26.50 5.08 -2.66
C ALA A 4 -25.00 4.71 -2.71
N VAL A 5 -24.28 4.88 -1.59
CA VAL A 5 -22.84 4.53 -1.51
C VAL A 5 -22.61 3.03 -1.74
N LYS A 6 -23.44 2.17 -1.14
CA LYS A 6 -23.38 0.72 -1.38
C LYS A 6 -23.64 0.35 -2.83
N LEU A 7 -24.61 1.02 -3.47
CA LEU A 7 -24.93 0.79 -4.86
C LEU A 7 -23.77 1.22 -5.75
N LEU A 8 -23.22 2.42 -5.53
CA LEU A 8 -22.06 2.95 -6.26
C LEU A 8 -20.86 1.99 -6.16
N HIS A 9 -20.52 1.55 -4.95
CA HIS A 9 -19.45 0.57 -4.72
C HIS A 9 -19.66 -0.71 -5.54
N ARG A 10 -20.86 -1.31 -5.47
CA ARG A 10 -21.18 -2.52 -6.23
C ARG A 10 -21.08 -2.28 -7.74
N THR A 11 -21.56 -1.14 -8.22
CA THR A 11 -21.47 -0.78 -9.64
C THR A 11 -20.03 -0.63 -10.09
N LEU A 12 -19.18 0.06 -9.33
CA LEU A 12 -17.76 0.25 -9.67
C LEU A 12 -16.98 -1.06 -9.63
N ILE A 13 -17.20 -1.90 -8.62
CA ILE A 13 -16.58 -3.24 -8.56
C ILE A 13 -17.04 -4.11 -9.73
N THR A 14 -18.34 -4.09 -10.05
CA THR A 14 -18.89 -4.83 -11.19
C THR A 14 -18.28 -4.34 -12.51
N LEU A 15 -18.12 -3.03 -12.68
CA LEU A 15 -17.45 -2.44 -13.83
C LEU A 15 -16.00 -2.93 -13.95
N CYS A 16 -15.24 -2.96 -12.84
CA CYS A 16 -13.88 -3.48 -12.84
C CYS A 16 -13.83 -4.96 -13.25
N ILE A 17 -14.77 -5.78 -12.78
CA ILE A 17 -14.88 -7.20 -13.18
C ILE A 17 -15.14 -7.32 -14.68
N PHE A 18 -16.04 -6.51 -15.25
CA PHE A 18 -16.29 -6.52 -16.69
C PHE A 18 -15.09 -6.07 -17.51
N ILE A 19 -14.36 -5.03 -17.06
CA ILE A 19 -13.12 -4.59 -17.72
C ILE A 19 -12.07 -5.70 -17.68
N LEU A 20 -11.87 -6.33 -16.53
CA LEU A 20 -10.93 -7.45 -16.36
C LEU A 20 -11.30 -8.65 -17.23
N GLY A 21 -12.58 -9.05 -17.24
CA GLY A 21 -13.06 -10.15 -18.06
C GLY A 21 -12.95 -9.85 -19.55
N GLY A 22 -13.31 -8.62 -19.96
CA GLY A 22 -13.17 -8.16 -21.34
C GLY A 22 -11.72 -8.12 -21.81
N SER A 23 -10.80 -7.62 -20.97
CA SER A 23 -9.38 -7.58 -21.31
C SER A 23 -8.77 -8.98 -21.40
N LEU A 24 -9.17 -9.90 -20.50
CA LEU A 24 -8.75 -11.31 -20.56
C LEU A 24 -9.24 -11.99 -21.84
N ILE A 25 -10.53 -11.86 -22.16
CA ILE A 25 -11.08 -12.41 -23.41
C ILE A 25 -10.32 -11.85 -24.61
N TYR A 26 -10.06 -10.53 -24.62
CA TYR A 26 -9.31 -9.88 -25.69
C TYR A 26 -7.90 -10.46 -25.84
N TYR A 27 -7.15 -10.58 -24.73
CA TYR A 27 -5.81 -11.17 -24.73
C TYR A 27 -5.83 -12.61 -25.27
N LEU A 28 -6.81 -13.42 -24.85
CA LEU A 28 -6.99 -14.78 -25.36
C LEU A 28 -7.27 -14.82 -26.87
N THR A 29 -8.00 -13.84 -27.43
CA THR A 29 -8.18 -13.76 -28.90
C THR A 29 -6.87 -13.49 -29.65
N LYS A 30 -5.89 -12.88 -28.99
CA LYS A 30 -4.56 -12.56 -29.56
C LYS A 30 -3.51 -13.62 -29.26
N TRP A 31 -3.77 -14.54 -28.33
CA TRP A 31 -2.83 -15.56 -27.86
C TRP A 31 -2.12 -16.32 -29.00
N GLY A 32 -2.88 -16.78 -30.00
CA GLY A 32 -2.34 -17.52 -31.13
C GLY A 32 -1.48 -16.69 -32.08
N SER A 33 -1.67 -15.37 -32.11
CA SER A 33 -0.91 -14.45 -32.96
C SER A 33 0.33 -13.86 -32.30
N LEU A 34 0.48 -14.03 -30.98
CA LEU A 34 1.66 -13.55 -30.27
C LEU A 34 2.88 -14.44 -30.61
N PRO A 35 4.10 -13.87 -30.64
CA PRO A 35 5.34 -14.65 -30.67
C PRO A 35 5.44 -15.49 -29.40
N ASP A 36 6.19 -16.59 -29.38
CA ASP A 36 6.31 -17.47 -28.19
C ASP A 36 6.88 -16.77 -26.96
N GLU A 37 7.74 -15.77 -27.20
CA GLU A 37 8.27 -14.84 -26.20
C GLU A 37 7.88 -13.40 -26.56
N PRO A 38 6.64 -12.97 -26.24
CA PRO A 38 6.26 -11.57 -26.42
C PRO A 38 6.97 -10.66 -25.42
N GLY A 39 7.03 -9.37 -25.74
CA GLY A 39 7.29 -8.34 -24.75
C GLY A 39 6.20 -8.36 -23.68
N ILE A 40 6.58 -8.43 -22.40
CA ILE A 40 5.67 -8.62 -21.25
C ILE A 40 5.80 -7.56 -20.16
N HIS A 41 6.93 -6.85 -20.10
CA HIS A 41 7.22 -5.78 -19.13
C HIS A 41 7.73 -4.54 -19.88
N PHE A 42 7.60 -3.37 -19.25
CA PHE A 42 7.95 -2.09 -19.85
C PHE A 42 9.03 -1.38 -19.02
N GLY A 43 10.04 -0.88 -19.70
CA GLY A 43 11.09 -0.05 -19.12
C GLY A 43 10.61 1.38 -18.85
N SER A 44 11.51 2.22 -18.31
CA SER A 44 11.23 3.63 -18.01
C SER A 44 10.88 4.48 -19.23
N ASP A 45 11.27 4.03 -20.42
CA ASP A 45 10.98 4.65 -21.72
C ASP A 45 9.65 4.18 -22.34
N GLN A 46 8.89 3.34 -21.64
CA GLN A 46 7.61 2.73 -22.07
C GLN A 46 7.76 1.63 -23.14
N GLU A 47 8.99 1.32 -23.56
CA GLU A 47 9.26 0.22 -24.49
C GLU A 47 9.40 -1.10 -23.72
N PHE A 48 9.32 -2.23 -24.43
CA PHE A 48 9.52 -3.53 -23.80
C PHE A 48 10.98 -3.74 -23.40
N ASP A 49 11.20 -4.03 -22.12
CA ASP A 49 12.51 -4.37 -21.54
C ASP A 49 12.62 -5.87 -21.19
N VAL A 50 11.50 -6.59 -21.11
CA VAL A 50 11.48 -8.04 -20.86
C VAL A 50 10.62 -8.77 -21.89
N TYR A 51 11.21 -9.80 -22.48
CA TYR A 51 10.56 -10.76 -23.38
C TYR A 51 10.55 -12.13 -22.70
N ALA A 52 9.38 -12.76 -22.58
CA ALA A 52 9.26 -14.05 -21.92
C ALA A 52 7.98 -14.76 -22.36
N SER A 53 7.78 -16.01 -21.92
CA SER A 53 6.60 -16.82 -22.25
C SER A 53 5.28 -16.06 -22.20
N LYS A 54 4.41 -16.30 -23.20
CA LYS A 54 3.03 -15.79 -23.27
C LYS A 54 2.25 -15.92 -21.96
N VAL A 55 2.53 -16.93 -21.13
CA VAL A 55 1.86 -17.12 -19.84
C VAL A 55 2.02 -15.90 -18.91
N TYR A 56 3.13 -15.16 -18.99
CA TYR A 56 3.31 -13.96 -18.19
C TYR A 56 2.39 -12.80 -18.60
N GLY A 57 1.79 -12.85 -19.79
CA GLY A 57 0.72 -11.94 -20.19
C GLY A 57 -0.55 -12.06 -19.35
N PHE A 58 -0.69 -13.12 -18.53
CA PHE A 58 -1.78 -13.21 -17.55
C PHE A 58 -1.57 -12.38 -16.28
N TYR A 59 -0.36 -11.85 -16.05
CA TYR A 59 -0.03 -11.10 -14.83
C TYR A 59 -0.94 -9.89 -14.56
N PRO A 60 -1.25 -9.02 -15.55
CA PRO A 60 -2.20 -7.92 -15.35
C PRO A 60 -3.57 -8.38 -14.85
N HIS A 61 -4.02 -9.58 -15.27
CA HIS A 61 -5.31 -10.11 -14.86
C HIS A 61 -5.30 -10.62 -13.42
N LEU A 62 -4.21 -11.29 -13.02
CA LEU A 62 -4.04 -11.73 -11.64
C LEU A 62 -3.99 -10.54 -10.69
N MET A 63 -3.17 -9.53 -10.99
CA MET A 63 -2.99 -8.36 -10.12
C MET A 63 -4.25 -7.50 -10.04
N SER A 64 -4.93 -7.28 -11.17
CA SER A 64 -6.22 -6.60 -11.20
C SER A 64 -7.28 -7.40 -10.42
N GLY A 65 -7.33 -8.72 -10.57
CA GLY A 65 -8.23 -9.60 -9.82
C GLY A 65 -8.01 -9.52 -8.31
N ILE A 66 -6.76 -9.55 -7.85
CA ILE A 66 -6.41 -9.35 -6.44
C ILE A 66 -6.87 -7.97 -5.96
N THR A 67 -6.61 -6.92 -6.73
CA THR A 67 -6.98 -5.53 -6.39
C THR A 67 -8.50 -5.39 -6.23
N ILE A 68 -9.27 -5.92 -7.19
CA ILE A 68 -10.74 -5.94 -7.13
C ILE A 68 -11.22 -6.75 -5.92
N GLY A 69 -10.60 -7.90 -5.65
CA GLY A 69 -10.92 -8.74 -4.50
C GLY A 69 -10.70 -8.01 -3.16
N ILE A 70 -9.57 -7.33 -3.01
CA ILE A 70 -9.26 -6.49 -1.83
C ILE A 70 -10.28 -5.36 -1.70
N ALA A 71 -10.61 -4.68 -2.80
CA ALA A 71 -11.58 -3.59 -2.79
C ALA A 71 -12.99 -4.08 -2.36
N ALA A 72 -13.46 -5.18 -2.95
CA ALA A 72 -14.74 -5.79 -2.61
C ALA A 72 -14.80 -6.27 -1.16
N PHE A 73 -13.73 -6.93 -0.68
CA PHE A 73 -13.63 -7.38 0.71
C PHE A 73 -13.59 -6.20 1.70
N SER A 74 -12.84 -5.14 1.36
CA SER A 74 -12.78 -3.92 2.17
C SER A 74 -14.14 -3.25 2.25
N GLY A 75 -14.87 -3.15 1.12
CA GLY A 75 -16.24 -2.64 1.10
C GLY A 75 -17.21 -3.42 1.99
N TRP A 76 -17.11 -4.75 1.97
CA TRP A 76 -17.86 -5.63 2.87
C TRP A 76 -17.54 -5.37 4.35
N LEU A 77 -16.26 -5.20 4.68
CA LEU A 77 -15.78 -4.98 6.05
C LEU A 77 -16.21 -3.61 6.58
N ILE A 78 -15.97 -2.54 5.81
CA ILE A 78 -16.33 -1.15 6.14
C ILE A 78 -17.83 -1.01 6.36
N GLY A 79 -18.63 -1.72 5.54
CA GLY A 79 -20.09 -1.71 5.67
C GLY A 79 -20.62 -2.32 6.97
N ARG A 80 -19.83 -3.21 7.63
CA ARG A 80 -20.27 -3.98 8.81
C ARG A 80 -19.64 -3.54 10.12
N LYS A 81 -18.41 -3.01 10.11
CA LYS A 81 -17.66 -2.67 11.33
C LYS A 81 -17.70 -1.16 11.56
N ASN A 82 -17.80 -0.74 12.82
CA ASN A 82 -17.55 0.66 13.17
C ASN A 82 -16.05 0.94 13.11
N THR A 83 -15.69 2.15 12.69
CA THR A 83 -14.30 2.60 12.55
C THR A 83 -13.61 2.66 13.92
N GLY A 84 -14.40 2.78 15.00
CA GLY A 84 -13.90 2.96 16.36
C GLY A 84 -13.36 4.38 16.61
N LEU A 85 -13.52 5.30 15.65
CA LEU A 85 -13.16 6.70 15.82
C LEU A 85 -14.14 7.42 16.74
N ASN A 86 -13.64 8.37 17.51
CA ASN A 86 -14.45 9.21 18.40
C ASN A 86 -15.13 10.36 17.63
N ILE A 87 -15.97 9.99 16.67
CA ILE A 87 -16.68 10.91 15.77
C ILE A 87 -18.19 10.75 15.92
N SER A 88 -18.94 11.79 15.53
CA SER A 88 -20.40 11.74 15.51
C SER A 88 -20.90 10.64 14.57
N GLU A 89 -22.15 10.20 14.73
CA GLU A 89 -22.73 9.18 13.85
C GLU A 89 -22.79 9.63 12.38
N LYS A 90 -23.04 10.93 12.15
CA LYS A 90 -22.94 11.54 10.82
C LYS A 90 -21.51 11.46 10.28
N GLY A 91 -20.52 11.75 11.12
CA GLY A 91 -19.10 11.62 10.79
C GLY A 91 -18.71 10.18 10.45
N GLU A 92 -19.17 9.20 11.23
CA GLU A 92 -18.93 7.76 10.97
C GLU A 92 -19.49 7.31 9.62
N ARG A 93 -20.70 7.76 9.27
CA ARG A 93 -21.32 7.44 7.96
C ARG A 93 -20.54 8.06 6.80
N LEU A 94 -20.12 9.31 6.94
CA LEU A 94 -19.34 10.03 5.93
C LEU A 94 -17.95 9.42 5.76
N PHE A 95 -17.24 9.19 6.87
CA PHE A 95 -15.89 8.61 6.88
C PHE A 95 -15.86 7.23 6.20
N LYS A 96 -16.85 6.38 6.48
CA LYS A 96 -16.99 5.09 5.79
C LYS A 96 -17.25 5.22 4.30
N ALA A 97 -18.02 6.24 3.90
CA ALA A 97 -18.31 6.49 2.49
C ALA A 97 -17.07 7.01 1.76
N GLU A 98 -16.28 7.88 2.40
CA GLU A 98 -15.01 8.39 1.88
C GLU A 98 -14.02 7.24 1.65
N ILE A 99 -13.75 6.40 2.65
CA ILE A 99 -12.85 5.24 2.49
C ILE A 99 -13.32 4.35 1.33
N MET A 100 -14.62 4.05 1.28
CA MET A 100 -15.17 3.16 0.26
C MET A 100 -14.96 3.73 -1.13
N LEU A 101 -15.29 5.02 -1.31
CA LEU A 101 -15.11 5.70 -2.59
C LEU A 101 -13.63 5.77 -2.99
N THR A 102 -12.72 6.07 -2.05
CA THR A 102 -11.29 6.12 -2.32
C THR A 102 -10.76 4.77 -2.79
N ILE A 103 -11.13 3.68 -2.11
CA ILE A 103 -10.75 2.32 -2.50
C ILE A 103 -11.31 1.97 -3.89
N ASP A 104 -12.56 2.34 -4.17
CA ASP A 104 -13.21 2.05 -5.45
C ASP A 104 -12.55 2.79 -6.62
N VAL A 105 -12.22 4.08 -6.43
CA VAL A 105 -11.51 4.88 -7.45
C VAL A 105 -10.12 4.31 -7.70
N ILE A 106 -9.37 3.96 -6.65
CA ILE A 106 -8.05 3.35 -6.80
C ILE A 106 -8.16 2.02 -7.56
N ALA A 107 -9.10 1.16 -7.17
CA ALA A 107 -9.31 -0.13 -7.83
C ALA A 107 -9.63 0.03 -9.33
N LEU A 108 -10.49 0.99 -9.68
CA LEU A 108 -10.82 1.31 -11.06
C LEU A 108 -9.59 1.79 -11.85
N LEU A 109 -8.83 2.75 -11.32
CA LEU A 109 -7.65 3.31 -11.99
C LEU A 109 -6.55 2.27 -12.20
N VAL A 110 -6.32 1.40 -11.20
CA VAL A 110 -5.40 0.26 -11.31
C VAL A 110 -5.90 -0.74 -12.36
N THR A 111 -7.20 -1.04 -12.37
CA THR A 111 -7.81 -1.93 -13.38
C THR A 111 -7.62 -1.39 -14.79
N LEU A 112 -7.82 -0.08 -15.00
CA LEU A 112 -7.62 0.59 -16.30
C LEU A 112 -6.14 0.62 -16.71
N THR A 113 -5.22 0.77 -15.76
CA THR A 113 -3.78 0.67 -16.02
C THR A 113 -3.43 -0.72 -16.56
N PHE A 114 -3.93 -1.77 -15.90
CA PHE A 114 -3.70 -3.15 -16.35
C PHE A 114 -4.43 -3.48 -17.65
N LEU A 115 -5.54 -2.82 -17.96
CA LEU A 115 -6.16 -2.88 -19.30
C LEU A 115 -5.20 -2.34 -20.36
N GLU A 116 -4.62 -1.16 -20.16
CA GLU A 116 -3.66 -0.58 -21.12
C GLU A 116 -2.41 -1.45 -21.27
N TRP A 117 -1.88 -1.99 -20.16
CA TRP A 117 -0.81 -2.99 -20.20
C TRP A 117 -1.20 -4.18 -21.08
N THR A 118 -2.36 -4.79 -20.82
CA THR A 118 -2.85 -5.93 -21.59
C THR A 118 -2.96 -5.59 -23.08
N MET A 119 -3.44 -4.39 -23.41
CA MET A 119 -3.56 -3.92 -24.78
C MET A 119 -2.20 -3.75 -25.46
N ALA A 120 -1.22 -3.18 -24.75
CA ALA A 120 0.13 -2.98 -25.26
C ALA A 120 0.83 -4.32 -25.53
N VAL A 121 0.76 -5.27 -24.58
CA VAL A 121 1.25 -6.66 -24.77
C VAL A 121 0.51 -7.36 -25.91
N SER A 122 -0.81 -7.24 -25.99
CA SER A 122 -1.60 -7.92 -27.04
C SER A 122 -1.24 -7.44 -28.46
N HIS A 123 -0.79 -6.20 -28.61
CA HIS A 123 -0.41 -5.60 -29.90
C HIS A 123 1.10 -5.51 -30.12
N GLN A 124 1.90 -5.91 -29.12
CA GLN A 124 3.35 -5.74 -29.14
C GLN A 124 3.73 -4.29 -29.49
N ARG A 125 3.19 -3.34 -28.72
CA ARG A 125 3.52 -1.90 -28.81
C ARG A 125 3.98 -1.36 -27.45
N ALA A 126 4.65 -0.21 -27.49
CA ALA A 126 4.96 0.59 -26.31
C ALA A 126 3.71 0.87 -25.45
N LEU A 127 3.93 0.94 -24.13
CA LEU A 127 2.90 1.32 -23.18
C LEU A 127 2.45 2.74 -23.46
N GLY A 128 1.14 3.00 -23.48
CA GLY A 128 0.66 4.36 -23.68
C GLY A 128 0.91 5.22 -22.44
N ASN A 129 1.21 6.51 -22.65
CA ASN A 129 1.29 7.53 -21.59
C ASN A 129 0.07 7.52 -20.65
N ILE A 130 -1.09 7.06 -21.12
CA ILE A 130 -2.30 6.93 -20.32
C ILE A 130 -2.12 6.02 -19.10
N ALA A 131 -1.30 4.96 -19.18
CA ALA A 131 -1.02 4.08 -18.05
C ALA A 131 -0.32 4.83 -16.90
N LEU A 132 0.67 5.66 -17.24
CA LEU A 132 1.37 6.50 -16.26
C LEU A 132 0.43 7.54 -15.62
N VAL A 133 -0.45 8.14 -16.44
CA VAL A 133 -1.48 9.07 -15.94
C VAL A 133 -2.43 8.37 -14.99
N LEU A 134 -2.88 7.16 -15.30
CA LEU A 134 -3.80 6.37 -14.47
C LEU A 134 -3.17 5.95 -13.13
N ILE A 135 -1.92 5.47 -13.14
CA ILE A 135 -1.18 5.15 -11.92
C ILE A 135 -1.00 6.40 -11.05
N SER A 136 -0.57 7.51 -11.66
CA SER A 136 -0.39 8.78 -10.97
C SER A 136 -1.71 9.29 -10.37
N ALA A 137 -2.81 9.18 -11.12
CA ALA A 137 -4.14 9.52 -10.64
C ALA A 137 -4.58 8.63 -9.46
N ALA A 138 -4.20 7.35 -9.44
CA ALA A 138 -4.50 6.45 -8.32
C ALA A 138 -3.78 6.89 -7.04
N PHE A 139 -2.50 7.28 -7.14
CA PHE A 139 -1.76 7.86 -6.02
C PHE A 139 -2.38 9.17 -5.51
N ILE A 140 -2.75 10.08 -6.42
CA ILE A 140 -3.41 11.35 -6.07
C ILE A 140 -4.76 11.08 -5.41
N ALA A 141 -5.57 10.17 -5.95
CA ALA A 141 -6.86 9.79 -5.37
C ALA A 141 -6.72 9.23 -3.94
N GLY A 142 -5.69 8.41 -3.70
CA GLY A 142 -5.34 7.92 -2.36
C GLY A 142 -4.97 9.05 -1.40
N ALA A 143 -4.11 9.98 -1.83
CA ALA A 143 -3.72 11.14 -1.02
C ALA A 143 -4.92 12.04 -0.68
N VAL A 144 -5.76 12.35 -1.67
CA VAL A 144 -6.99 13.14 -1.49
C VAL A 144 -7.97 12.44 -0.55
N GLY A 145 -8.12 11.11 -0.69
CA GLY A 145 -8.94 10.29 0.22
C GLY A 145 -8.49 10.39 1.66
N ILE A 146 -7.20 10.20 1.92
CA ILE A 146 -6.60 10.31 3.26
C ILE A 146 -6.83 11.71 3.85
N ILE A 147 -6.65 12.77 3.04
CA ILE A 147 -6.89 14.15 3.49
C ILE A 147 -8.37 14.35 3.86
N ALA A 148 -9.29 13.88 3.03
CA ALA A 148 -10.73 13.97 3.29
C ALA A 148 -11.11 13.23 4.58
N GLU A 149 -10.61 12.01 4.77
CA GLU A 149 -10.80 11.20 5.97
C GLU A 149 -10.30 11.91 7.24
N ILE A 150 -9.10 12.52 7.18
CA ILE A 150 -8.54 13.31 8.29
C ILE A 150 -9.45 14.51 8.60
N VAL A 151 -9.86 15.26 7.58
CA VAL A 151 -10.73 16.43 7.74
C VAL A 151 -12.07 16.02 8.35
N THR A 152 -12.68 14.95 7.88
CA THR A 152 -13.94 14.41 8.43
C THR A 152 -13.76 13.95 9.87
N ALA A 153 -12.66 13.25 10.19
CA ALA A 153 -12.36 12.81 11.54
C ALA A 153 -12.19 14.00 12.52
N VAL A 154 -11.54 15.08 12.09
CA VAL A 154 -11.33 16.29 12.89
C VAL A 154 -12.64 17.07 13.05
N LYS A 155 -13.35 17.33 11.94
CA LYS A 155 -14.57 18.15 11.90
C LYS A 155 -15.71 17.55 12.70
N PHE A 156 -15.87 16.24 12.66
CA PHE A 156 -16.96 15.53 13.34
C PHE A 156 -16.55 14.90 14.67
N ARG A 157 -15.37 15.24 15.21
CA ARG A 157 -14.90 14.75 16.51
C ARG A 157 -15.86 15.17 17.62
N LYS A 158 -16.24 14.22 18.48
CA LYS A 158 -17.04 14.51 19.67
C LYS A 158 -16.15 15.19 20.72
N LYS A 159 -16.50 16.42 21.12
CA LYS A 159 -15.68 17.23 22.04
C LYS A 159 -15.70 16.74 23.51
N ASN A 160 -16.71 15.95 23.92
CA ASN A 160 -16.95 15.63 25.34
C ASN A 160 -16.99 14.12 25.66
N GLU A 161 -16.69 13.22 24.72
CA GLU A 161 -16.59 11.79 25.01
C GLU A 161 -15.10 11.39 25.14
N PRO A 162 -14.65 10.74 26.22
CA PRO A 162 -13.31 10.16 26.26
C PRO A 162 -13.21 9.15 25.12
N ALA A 163 -12.12 9.20 24.36
CA ALA A 163 -11.93 8.35 23.18
C ALA A 163 -12.19 6.87 23.54
N LYS A 164 -13.33 6.34 23.11
CA LYS A 164 -13.69 4.93 23.30
C LYS A 164 -12.71 4.07 22.49
N GLY A 165 -12.10 3.09 23.16
CA GLY A 165 -11.44 1.96 22.49
C GLY A 165 -9.97 2.13 22.12
N THR A 166 -9.11 2.59 23.04
CA THR A 166 -7.65 2.49 22.84
C THR A 166 -7.20 1.05 22.56
N GLY A 167 -7.85 0.05 23.17
CA GLY A 167 -7.49 -1.38 22.99
C GLY A 167 -7.74 -1.93 21.58
N THR A 168 -8.87 -1.58 20.94
CA THR A 168 -9.19 -2.06 19.58
C THR A 168 -8.29 -1.39 18.54
N PHE A 169 -8.11 -0.08 18.64
CA PHE A 169 -7.20 0.66 17.75
C PHE A 169 -5.76 0.15 17.88
N HIS A 170 -5.27 -0.01 19.12
CA HIS A 170 -3.96 -0.58 19.42
C HIS A 170 -3.77 -1.97 18.76
N ARG A 171 -4.74 -2.87 18.92
CA ARG A 171 -4.70 -4.20 18.30
C ARG A 171 -4.68 -4.11 16.76
N SER A 172 -5.48 -3.20 16.17
CA SER A 172 -5.50 -3.01 14.72
C SER A 172 -4.17 -2.46 14.18
N CYS A 173 -3.58 -1.46 14.82
CA CYS A 173 -2.27 -0.91 14.41
C CYS A 173 -1.18 -1.97 14.44
N ARG A 174 -1.17 -2.82 15.48
CA ARG A 174 -0.25 -3.95 15.59
C ARG A 174 -0.41 -4.93 14.44
N ILE A 175 -1.63 -5.40 14.21
CA ILE A 175 -1.92 -6.38 13.16
C ILE A 175 -1.57 -5.79 11.79
N ALA A 176 -1.97 -4.54 11.52
CA ALA A 176 -1.69 -3.88 10.25
C ALA A 176 -0.18 -3.76 9.98
N ALA A 177 0.61 -3.28 10.95
CA ALA A 177 2.06 -3.15 10.79
C ALA A 177 2.73 -4.51 10.50
N TRP A 178 2.38 -5.56 11.25
CA TRP A 178 2.94 -6.90 11.01
C TRP A 178 2.47 -7.53 9.70
N LEU A 179 1.22 -7.30 9.28
CA LEU A 179 0.73 -7.76 7.98
C LEU A 179 1.46 -7.07 6.83
N ILE A 180 1.64 -5.75 6.91
CA ILE A 180 2.39 -4.99 5.90
C ILE A 180 3.84 -5.50 5.81
N THR A 181 4.52 -5.65 6.95
CA THR A 181 5.88 -6.19 6.99
C THR A 181 5.96 -7.63 6.46
N GLY A 182 5.03 -8.50 6.88
CA GLY A 182 4.99 -9.88 6.39
C GLY A 182 4.75 -9.96 4.88
N PHE A 183 3.89 -9.09 4.35
CA PHE A 183 3.67 -8.98 2.91
C PHE A 183 4.93 -8.49 2.16
N SER A 184 5.67 -7.52 2.72
CA SER A 184 6.98 -7.09 2.20
C SER A 184 7.95 -8.26 2.02
N VAL A 185 8.08 -9.09 3.06
CA VAL A 185 8.96 -10.26 3.05
C VAL A 185 8.53 -11.28 1.99
N ILE A 186 7.22 -11.53 1.86
CA ILE A 186 6.69 -12.42 0.83
C ILE A 186 7.00 -11.90 -0.58
N LEU A 187 6.81 -10.59 -0.83
CA LEU A 187 7.18 -9.97 -2.11
C LEU A 187 8.67 -10.13 -2.39
N LEU A 188 9.52 -9.89 -1.39
CA LEU A 188 10.95 -10.06 -1.53
C LEU A 188 11.31 -11.50 -1.89
N ILE A 189 10.67 -12.51 -1.31
CA ILE A 189 10.88 -13.92 -1.69
C ILE A 189 10.54 -14.16 -3.17
N PHE A 190 9.41 -13.61 -3.65
CA PHE A 190 9.01 -13.76 -5.06
C PHE A 190 9.95 -13.05 -6.04
N ILE A 191 10.49 -11.90 -5.62
CA ILE A 191 11.39 -11.09 -6.45
C ILE A 191 12.84 -11.57 -6.31
N TRP A 192 13.17 -12.29 -5.24
CA TRP A 192 14.51 -12.78 -4.97
C TRP A 192 15.06 -13.56 -6.16
N GLU A 193 14.31 -14.49 -6.73
CA GLU A 193 14.80 -15.29 -7.86
C GLU A 193 14.91 -14.52 -9.18
N ARG A 194 14.46 -13.26 -9.24
CA ARG A 194 14.42 -12.42 -10.45
C ARG A 194 15.49 -11.32 -10.50
N LEU A 195 16.17 -11.02 -9.39
CA LEU A 195 17.14 -9.92 -9.32
C LEU A 195 18.61 -10.39 -9.32
N PRO A 196 19.43 -9.90 -10.27
CA PRO A 196 19.24 -10.07 -11.71
C PRO A 196 19.44 -11.55 -12.08
N ASN A 197 19.02 -11.95 -13.29
CA ASN A 197 19.07 -13.34 -13.80
C ASN A 197 20.25 -14.14 -13.22
N ASP A 198 19.94 -15.12 -12.36
CA ASP A 198 20.91 -16.08 -11.84
C ASP A 198 21.34 -17.09 -12.95
N ASP A 199 21.40 -16.64 -14.21
CA ASP A 199 22.13 -17.35 -15.25
C ASP A 199 23.62 -17.24 -14.91
N VAL A 200 24.24 -18.40 -14.70
CA VAL A 200 25.59 -18.63 -14.14
C VAL A 200 26.71 -17.95 -14.96
N THR A 201 26.37 -17.26 -16.04
CA THR A 201 27.29 -16.64 -17.00
C THR A 201 27.34 -15.11 -16.94
N ASP A 202 26.51 -14.43 -16.13
CA ASP A 202 26.48 -12.96 -16.10
C ASP A 202 27.34 -12.38 -14.96
N GLN A 203 28.03 -11.27 -15.24
CA GLN A 203 28.96 -10.60 -14.30
C GLN A 203 28.26 -10.02 -13.05
N TYR A 204 26.93 -10.03 -13.04
CA TYR A 204 26.08 -9.49 -11.98
C TYR A 204 25.38 -10.56 -11.13
N HIS A 205 25.80 -11.84 -11.25
CA HIS A 205 25.24 -12.94 -10.47
C HIS A 205 25.30 -12.67 -8.95
N GLY A 206 24.17 -12.83 -8.25
CA GLY A 206 24.07 -12.55 -6.82
C GLY A 206 24.16 -11.08 -6.41
N LEU A 207 24.14 -10.15 -7.36
CA LEU A 207 24.04 -8.71 -7.10
C LEU A 207 22.58 -8.25 -7.22
N ALA A 208 22.31 -6.97 -6.98
CA ALA A 208 21.07 -6.29 -7.29
C ALA A 208 21.43 -4.82 -7.57
N TYR A 209 20.72 -4.16 -8.48
CA TYR A 209 20.98 -2.76 -8.76
C TYR A 209 20.34 -1.85 -7.69
N PHE A 210 21.13 -0.95 -7.12
CA PHE A 210 20.66 0.03 -6.14
C PHE A 210 20.77 1.43 -6.74
N ALA A 211 19.67 1.93 -7.30
CA ALA A 211 19.65 3.23 -7.99
C ALA A 211 20.14 4.40 -7.12
N ASN A 212 19.88 4.39 -5.81
CA ASN A 212 20.39 5.43 -4.90
C ASN A 212 21.92 5.54 -4.86
N PHE A 213 22.64 4.48 -5.23
CA PHE A 213 24.10 4.44 -5.27
C PHE A 213 24.65 4.35 -6.70
N ASP A 214 23.76 4.26 -7.71
CA ASP A 214 24.12 4.01 -9.10
C ASP A 214 25.07 2.81 -9.25
N ALA A 215 24.80 1.72 -8.52
CA ALA A 215 25.72 0.59 -8.41
C ALA A 215 25.02 -0.76 -8.18
N TYR A 216 25.62 -1.83 -8.72
CA TYR A 216 25.28 -3.20 -8.38
C TYR A 216 25.95 -3.60 -7.06
N LEU A 217 25.16 -3.95 -6.06
CA LEU A 217 25.64 -4.37 -4.74
C LEU A 217 25.11 -5.76 -4.41
N ALA A 218 25.63 -6.37 -3.35
CA ALA A 218 25.24 -7.71 -2.95
C ALA A 218 23.73 -7.80 -2.64
N LYS A 219 23.04 -8.74 -3.28
CA LYS A 219 21.58 -8.96 -3.20
C LYS A 219 21.05 -9.12 -1.77
N TRP A 220 21.86 -9.67 -0.87
CA TRP A 220 21.49 -9.80 0.55
C TRP A 220 21.22 -8.47 1.25
N LEU A 221 21.71 -7.35 0.70
CA LEU A 221 21.41 -6.02 1.21
C LEU A 221 19.92 -5.66 1.11
N LEU A 222 19.16 -6.29 0.20
CA LEU A 222 17.71 -6.16 0.12
C LEU A 222 16.98 -6.70 1.37
N LEU A 223 17.63 -7.57 2.15
CA LEU A 223 17.07 -8.08 3.42
C LEU A 223 17.21 -7.07 4.57
N VAL A 224 18.11 -6.08 4.44
CA VAL A 224 18.45 -5.17 5.53
C VAL A 224 17.24 -4.36 6.01
N PRO A 225 16.45 -3.68 5.15
CA PRO A 225 15.32 -2.91 5.62
C PRO A 225 14.25 -3.79 6.26
N SER A 226 13.97 -4.97 5.68
CA SER A 226 13.11 -6.00 6.28
C SER A 226 13.57 -6.44 7.67
N ALA A 227 14.86 -6.72 7.87
CA ALA A 227 15.40 -7.08 9.18
C ALA A 227 15.29 -5.94 10.20
N VAL A 228 15.58 -4.70 9.76
CA VAL A 228 15.50 -3.49 10.60
C VAL A 228 14.07 -3.24 11.04
N VAL A 229 13.08 -3.29 10.14
CA VAL A 229 11.68 -3.05 10.50
C VAL A 229 11.15 -4.12 11.45
N ILE A 230 11.51 -5.41 11.27
CA ILE A 230 11.12 -6.49 12.19
C ILE A 230 11.66 -6.21 13.58
N ALA A 231 12.93 -5.81 13.71
CA ALA A 231 13.54 -5.48 14.99
C ALA A 231 12.84 -4.27 15.65
N ILE A 232 12.58 -3.20 14.89
CA ILE A 232 11.87 -2.01 15.39
C ILE A 232 10.46 -2.38 15.86
N LEU A 233 9.69 -3.11 15.06
CA LEU A 233 8.32 -3.51 15.40
C LEU A 233 8.30 -4.40 16.65
N ALA A 234 9.24 -5.33 16.80
CA ALA A 234 9.39 -6.17 17.99
C ALA A 234 9.70 -5.34 19.25
N VAL A 235 10.61 -4.36 19.16
CA VAL A 235 10.92 -3.45 20.28
C VAL A 235 9.69 -2.61 20.64
N LEU A 236 9.03 -2.01 19.65
CA LEU A 236 7.80 -1.23 19.87
C LEU A 236 6.68 -2.10 20.44
N GLU A 237 6.64 -3.39 20.12
CA GLU A 237 5.70 -4.36 20.71
C GLU A 237 5.93 -4.52 22.21
N VAL A 238 7.17 -4.80 22.62
CA VAL A 238 7.53 -4.91 24.03
C VAL A 238 7.22 -3.62 24.80
N ILE A 239 7.57 -2.46 24.24
CA ILE A 239 7.30 -1.16 24.87
C ILE A 239 5.79 -0.94 25.01
N SER A 240 5.02 -1.22 23.96
CA SER A 240 3.58 -1.00 23.95
C SER A 240 2.83 -1.89 24.95
N VAL A 241 3.20 -3.18 25.05
CA VAL A 241 2.63 -4.10 26.04
C VAL A 241 2.95 -3.66 27.47
N ARG A 242 4.20 -3.20 27.72
CA ARG A 242 4.58 -2.65 29.03
C ARG A 242 3.84 -1.36 29.34
N ALA A 243 3.63 -0.49 28.35
CA ALA A 243 2.88 0.75 28.49
C ALA A 243 1.41 0.50 28.83
N MET A 244 0.78 -0.50 28.20
CA MET A 244 -0.57 -0.95 28.54
C MET A 244 -0.67 -1.43 29.99
N LYS A 245 0.29 -2.26 30.45
CA LYS A 245 0.32 -2.73 31.85
C LYS A 245 0.43 -1.60 32.87
N LYS A 246 1.01 -0.46 32.47
CA LYS A 246 1.16 0.75 33.30
C LYS A 246 0.06 1.81 33.05
N ASP A 247 -0.99 1.48 32.31
CA ASP A 247 -2.07 2.39 31.86
C ASP A 247 -1.57 3.70 31.20
N SER A 248 -0.40 3.67 30.56
CA SER A 248 0.17 4.84 29.89
C SER A 248 -0.41 5.02 28.48
N LYS A 249 -1.62 5.59 28.40
CA LYS A 249 -2.37 5.77 27.13
C LYS A 249 -1.60 6.59 26.09
N ALA A 250 -0.83 7.60 26.52
CA ALA A 250 -0.01 8.42 25.63
C ALA A 250 1.12 7.61 24.97
N LEU A 251 1.80 6.75 25.74
CA LEU A 251 2.88 5.91 25.23
C LEU A 251 2.36 4.81 24.31
N VAL A 252 1.21 4.20 24.62
CA VAL A 252 0.55 3.23 23.72
C VAL A 252 0.25 3.86 22.37
N ARG A 253 -0.41 5.03 22.35
CA ARG A 253 -0.71 5.76 21.10
C ARG A 253 0.54 6.13 20.31
N PHE A 254 1.61 6.52 21.00
CA PHE A 254 2.89 6.83 20.35
C PHE A 254 3.48 5.59 19.67
N THR A 255 3.55 4.46 20.40
CA THR A 255 4.05 3.21 19.82
C THR A 255 3.20 2.69 18.66
N ASP A 256 1.87 2.84 18.72
CA ASP A 256 0.96 2.40 17.65
C ASP A 256 1.20 3.17 16.36
N ARG A 257 1.37 4.49 16.47
CA ARG A 257 1.66 5.35 15.32
C ARG A 257 3.04 5.05 14.74
N LEU A 258 4.05 4.87 15.59
CA LEU A 258 5.38 4.48 15.13
C LEU A 258 5.36 3.13 14.41
N LYS A 259 4.61 2.13 14.89
CA LYS A 259 4.48 0.84 14.20
C LYS A 259 3.90 1.00 12.80
N LEU A 260 2.83 1.77 12.66
CA LEU A 260 2.22 2.02 11.35
C LEU A 260 3.16 2.76 10.40
N ILE A 261 3.84 3.80 10.89
CA ILE A 261 4.81 4.58 10.08
C ILE A 261 5.96 3.67 9.64
N ASN A 262 6.56 2.92 10.57
CA ASN A 262 7.66 2.02 10.23
C ASN A 262 7.21 0.93 9.27
N GLY A 263 6.08 0.27 9.52
CA GLY A 263 5.53 -0.74 8.61
C GLY A 263 5.31 -0.19 7.20
N LEU A 264 4.68 0.97 7.08
CA LEU A 264 4.36 1.58 5.78
C LEU A 264 5.61 2.07 5.02
N PHE A 265 6.51 2.80 5.68
CA PHE A 265 7.68 3.37 5.01
C PHE A 265 8.71 2.32 4.65
N PHE A 266 8.95 1.33 5.52
CA PHE A 266 9.85 0.23 5.16
C PHE A 266 9.27 -0.64 4.06
N PHE A 267 7.95 -0.90 4.05
CA PHE A 267 7.30 -1.56 2.91
C PHE A 267 7.48 -0.76 1.61
N TRP A 268 7.31 0.56 1.66
CA TRP A 268 7.52 1.42 0.50
C TRP A 268 8.98 1.39 0.02
N TRP A 269 9.95 1.50 0.93
CA TRP A 269 11.37 1.44 0.58
C TRP A 269 11.79 0.07 0.06
N ASP A 270 11.31 -1.01 0.67
CA ASP A 270 11.48 -2.37 0.19
C ASP A 270 10.96 -2.49 -1.26
N LEU A 271 9.77 -1.96 -1.55
CA LEU A 271 9.20 -1.96 -2.89
C LEU A 271 10.04 -1.15 -3.89
N MET A 272 10.52 0.04 -3.51
CA MET A 272 11.42 0.83 -4.37
C MET A 272 12.72 0.09 -4.66
N LEU A 273 13.35 -0.52 -3.65
CA LEU A 273 14.58 -1.30 -3.81
C LEU A 273 14.36 -2.53 -4.70
N MET A 274 13.26 -3.26 -4.47
CA MET A 274 12.89 -4.42 -5.30
C MET A 274 12.55 -4.04 -6.75
N SER A 275 12.11 -2.81 -6.98
CA SER A 275 11.85 -2.24 -8.30
C SER A 275 13.04 -1.45 -8.86
N GLU A 276 14.23 -1.58 -8.25
CA GLU A 276 15.46 -0.92 -8.71
C GLU A 276 15.32 0.60 -8.85
N ALA A 277 14.42 1.20 -8.06
CA ALA A 277 14.07 2.60 -8.10
C ALA A 277 14.67 3.36 -6.92
N GLU A 278 14.98 4.64 -7.12
CA GLU A 278 15.55 5.48 -6.06
C GLU A 278 14.55 5.72 -4.93
N ILE A 279 14.97 5.48 -3.70
CA ILE A 279 14.29 6.02 -2.52
C ILE A 279 14.50 7.54 -2.53
N GLY A 280 13.50 8.28 -2.99
CA GLY A 280 13.57 9.73 -3.06
C GLY A 280 13.71 10.39 -1.69
N ALA A 281 14.54 11.43 -1.60
CA ALA A 281 14.79 12.20 -0.38
C ALA A 281 13.50 12.72 0.28
N VAL A 282 12.47 13.04 -0.52
CA VAL A 282 11.15 13.44 -0.04
C VAL A 282 10.52 12.36 0.85
N SER A 283 10.60 11.08 0.47
CA SER A 283 10.07 9.97 1.27
C SER A 283 10.76 9.88 2.63
N VAL A 284 12.10 9.99 2.65
CA VAL A 284 12.91 9.98 3.88
C VAL A 284 12.56 11.17 4.77
N CYS A 285 12.42 12.36 4.19
CA CYS A 285 12.05 13.58 4.92
C CYS A 285 10.65 13.48 5.54
N ILE A 286 9.67 12.90 4.82
CA ILE A 286 8.32 12.69 5.36
C ILE A 286 8.36 11.68 6.52
N TYR A 287 9.09 10.57 6.36
CA TYR A 287 9.28 9.58 7.43
C TYR A 287 9.88 10.21 8.70
N ALA A 288 10.98 10.95 8.55
CA ALA A 288 11.65 11.63 9.64
C ALA A 288 10.73 12.68 10.29
N GLY A 289 10.06 13.50 9.48
CA GLY A 289 9.11 14.52 9.94
C GLY A 289 7.95 13.94 10.74
N LEU A 290 7.33 12.86 10.26
CA LEU A 290 6.25 12.18 10.99
C LEU A 290 6.76 11.58 12.31
N THR A 291 7.93 10.95 12.30
CA THR A 291 8.53 10.35 13.50
C THR A 291 8.83 11.41 14.57
N ILE A 292 9.44 12.52 14.18
CA ILE A 292 9.74 13.66 15.07
C ILE A 292 8.44 14.30 15.58
N LEU A 293 7.46 14.55 14.70
CA LEU A 293 6.18 15.12 15.06
C LEU A 293 5.48 14.28 16.14
N TYR A 294 5.43 12.96 15.97
CA TYR A 294 4.79 12.09 16.95
C TYR A 294 5.58 11.95 18.25
N ALA A 295 6.91 12.03 18.20
CA ALA A 295 7.73 12.08 19.41
C ALA A 295 7.47 13.38 20.19
N ALA A 296 7.40 14.52 19.50
CA ALA A 296 7.04 15.80 20.11
C ALA A 296 5.63 15.76 20.70
N LEU A 297 4.64 15.28 19.96
CA LEU A 297 3.25 15.15 20.44
C LEU A 297 3.13 14.24 21.66
N TYR A 298 3.96 13.19 21.77
CA TYR A 298 4.04 12.35 22.96
C TYR A 298 4.60 13.12 24.16
N ILE A 299 5.69 13.86 23.99
CA ILE A 299 6.30 14.66 25.06
C ILE A 299 5.32 15.72 25.57
N PHE A 300 4.62 16.43 24.69
CA PHE A 300 3.64 17.45 25.08
C PHE A 300 2.45 16.86 25.84
N HIS A 301 1.82 15.79 25.35
CA HIS A 301 0.71 15.14 26.06
C HIS A 301 1.13 14.52 27.41
N LYS A 302 2.38 14.05 27.52
CA LYS A 302 2.90 13.54 28.79
C LYS A 302 3.00 14.66 29.84
N LYS A 303 3.36 15.88 29.43
CA LYS A 303 3.41 17.04 30.34
C LYS A 303 2.01 17.46 30.81
N GLU A 304 1.01 17.49 29.93
CA GLU A 304 -0.37 17.85 30.31
C GLU A 304 -1.00 16.90 31.34
N TYR A 305 -0.76 15.58 31.22
CA TYR A 305 -1.26 14.59 32.18
C TYR A 305 -0.56 14.68 33.55
N ASN A 306 0.70 15.11 33.59
CA ASN A 306 1.42 15.28 34.85
C ASN A 306 1.02 16.57 35.60
N HIS A 307 0.49 17.58 34.90
CA HIS A 307 0.04 18.84 35.52
C HIS A 307 -1.42 18.85 35.97
N THR A 308 -2.23 17.87 35.54
CA THR A 308 -3.65 17.73 35.93
C THR A 308 -3.87 16.74 37.08
N GLY A 309 -2.81 16.11 37.58
CA GLY A 309 -2.82 15.14 38.69
C GLY A 309 -2.06 15.57 39.94
N ALA A 310 -1.83 16.88 40.13
CA ALA A 310 -1.27 17.46 41.34
C ALA A 310 -2.31 18.35 42.03
#